data_AF-A0A1H8GXG3-F1
#
_entry.id   AF-A0A1H8GXG3-F1
#
_cell.length_a   1.000
_cell.length_b   1.000
_cell.length_c   1.000
_cell.angle_alpha   90.00
_cell.angle_beta   90.00
_cell.angle_gamma   90.00
#
_symmetry.space_group_name_H-M   'P 1'
#
loop_
_entity.id
_entity.type
_entity.pdbx_description
1 polymer ?
#
loop_
_entity_poly.entity_id
_entity_poly.type
_entity_poly.pdbx_seq_one_letter_code
_entity_poly.pdbx_strand_id
1 'polypeptide(L)'
;MCYGEDARSERIIAEAGPPVQAMAAAVAQNTLGKQVTPRYSAGVGRVGPSSHAIMDQKDIITISQFPIESTTQQQLARRLLDAVETKQQVMLFFANTNLVVKGRFLLAHTADPALLLVNDGVGLDIAAKLLHGRKFRENLNGTDFTPFLLRQSPSPLKVFMIGGKPEVLARAAEYVRTVLGQPVVGVCDGYDGMRQGGLVERVNASGAQVVLVAMGNPIQERWIVEHRAALQANILMGVGALFDFWAGDKPRAPRLFQRLRLEWLYRLSLEPRRLLRRYTWDILVFLRLCFKYR
;
A
#
# COMPACT_ATOMS: atom_id res chain seq x y z
N MET A 1 18.95 39.68 51.41
CA MET A 1 18.72 38.63 50.39
C MET A 1 17.35 38.90 49.81
N CYS A 2 17.28 39.19 48.52
CA CYS A 2 16.18 39.90 47.87
C CYS A 2 15.57 39.02 46.75
N TYR A 3 14.23 39.00 46.69
CA TYR A 3 13.31 38.67 45.58
C TYR A 3 13.37 37.23 45.00
N GLY A 4 12.26 36.61 44.57
CA GLY A 4 10.90 37.08 44.33
C GLY A 4 9.99 35.93 43.88
N GLU A 5 8.71 36.25 43.79
CA GLU A 5 7.56 35.44 43.36
C GLU A 5 7.76 34.69 42.04
N ASP A 6 7.21 33.49 41.90
CA ASP A 6 6.23 33.22 40.83
C ASP A 6 5.54 31.85 41.00
N ALA A 7 4.28 31.93 41.43
CA ALA A 7 3.32 30.83 41.39
C ALA A 7 2.78 30.67 39.96
N ARG A 8 3.55 30.02 39.08
CA ARG A 8 3.11 29.58 37.74
C ARG A 8 3.87 28.31 37.30
N SER A 9 3.48 27.15 37.81
CA SER A 9 3.94 25.86 37.23
C SER A 9 2.88 24.75 37.21
N GLU A 10 1.66 25.00 37.68
CA GLU A 10 0.51 24.11 37.49
C GLU A 10 -0.44 24.68 36.43
N ARG A 11 -0.15 24.40 35.15
CA ARG A 11 -1.08 24.37 33.99
C ARG A 11 -0.27 24.44 32.70
N ILE A 12 0.21 23.30 32.22
CA ILE A 12 0.54 23.13 30.79
C ILE A 12 0.03 21.75 30.33
N ILE A 13 -1.18 21.77 29.73
CA ILE A 13 -1.61 21.05 28.50
C ILE A 13 -1.34 19.53 28.48
N ALA A 14 -2.27 18.59 28.69
CA ALA A 14 -3.71 18.55 28.42
C ALA A 14 -4.11 18.84 26.96
N GLU A 15 -3.45 18.21 25.99
CA GLU A 15 -4.02 17.95 24.66
C GLU A 15 -3.59 16.54 24.20
N ALA A 16 -4.25 15.53 24.76
CA ALA A 16 -4.29 14.22 24.13
C ALA A 16 -5.08 14.36 22.82
N GLY A 17 -4.46 13.96 21.69
CA GLY A 17 -5.16 13.82 20.41
C GLY A 17 -6.41 12.95 20.56
N PRO A 18 -7.39 13.07 19.64
CA PRO A 18 -8.72 12.51 19.87
C PRO A 18 -8.63 11.00 20.12
N PRO A 19 -9.42 10.46 21.06
CA PRO A 19 -9.36 9.05 21.40
C PRO A 19 -9.65 8.19 20.16
N VAL A 20 -8.97 7.05 20.04
CA VAL A 20 -9.06 6.05 18.96
C VAL A 20 -10.52 5.70 18.59
N GLN A 21 -11.46 5.87 19.53
CA GLN A 21 -12.91 5.71 19.32
C GLN A 21 -13.52 6.74 18.34
N ALA A 22 -13.01 7.98 18.27
CA ALA A 22 -13.47 8.98 17.30
C ALA A 22 -13.09 8.59 15.86
N MET A 23 -11.98 7.87 15.68
CA MET A 23 -11.53 7.35 14.38
C MET A 23 -12.40 6.16 13.93
N ALA A 24 -12.85 5.32 14.87
CA ALA A 24 -13.82 4.25 14.60
C ALA A 24 -15.21 4.81 14.20
N ALA A 25 -15.66 5.92 14.82
CA ALA A 25 -16.93 6.55 14.49
C ALA A 25 -16.94 7.19 13.08
N ALA A 26 -15.83 7.81 12.64
CA ALA A 26 -15.70 8.38 11.30
C ALA A 26 -15.65 7.30 10.19
N VAL A 27 -15.23 6.07 10.54
CA VAL A 27 -15.26 4.90 9.64
C VAL A 27 -16.64 4.22 9.66
N ALA A 28 -17.29 4.10 10.82
CA ALA A 28 -18.60 3.45 10.97
C ALA A 28 -19.78 4.26 10.42
N GLN A 29 -19.76 5.59 10.53
CA GLN A 29 -20.80 6.46 9.92
C GLN A 29 -20.73 6.48 8.38
N ASN A 30 -19.73 5.83 7.77
CA ASN A 30 -19.56 5.72 6.32
C ASN A 30 -20.11 4.42 5.70
N THR A 31 -20.78 3.56 6.47
CA THR A 31 -21.26 2.25 6.00
C THR A 31 -22.78 2.07 6.05
N LEU A 32 -23.54 3.09 6.44
CA LEU A 32 -25.02 3.06 6.40
C LEU A 32 -25.52 3.65 5.08
N GLY A 33 -25.52 2.83 4.03
CA GLY A 33 -25.99 3.24 2.72
C GLY A 33 -26.04 2.11 1.72
N LYS A 34 -26.72 1.01 2.08
CA LYS A 34 -27.40 0.04 1.20
C LYS A 34 -27.88 -1.16 2.04
N GLN A 35 -29.09 -1.05 2.58
CA GLN A 35 -29.85 -2.25 2.95
C GLN A 35 -30.35 -2.89 1.65
N VAL A 36 -29.86 -4.09 1.34
CA VAL A 36 -30.50 -4.99 0.38
C VAL A 36 -30.82 -6.26 1.15
N THR A 37 -32.09 -6.46 1.45
CA THR A 37 -32.62 -7.68 2.07
C THR A 37 -32.48 -8.87 1.11
N PRO A 38 -31.93 -10.03 1.51
CA PRO A 38 -32.04 -11.23 0.72
C PRO A 38 -33.34 -11.97 1.08
N ARG A 39 -34.25 -12.10 0.11
CA ARG A 39 -35.31 -13.11 0.17
C ARG A 39 -34.70 -14.46 -0.19
N TYR A 40 -34.66 -15.38 0.77
CA TYR A 40 -34.42 -16.80 0.52
C TYR A 40 -35.67 -17.41 -0.12
N SER A 41 -35.55 -17.94 -1.33
CA SER A 41 -36.49 -18.93 -1.87
C SER A 41 -35.72 -20.19 -2.21
N ALA A 42 -36.04 -21.28 -1.52
CA ALA A 42 -35.50 -22.61 -1.76
C ALA A 42 -35.92 -23.11 -3.15
N GLY A 43 -34.96 -23.66 -3.90
CA GLY A 43 -35.18 -24.26 -5.21
C GLY A 43 -34.03 -25.18 -5.56
N VAL A 44 -34.20 -26.47 -5.27
CA VAL A 44 -33.29 -27.57 -5.59
C VAL A 44 -33.18 -27.72 -7.11
N GLY A 45 -31.97 -27.67 -7.66
CA GLY A 45 -31.74 -27.80 -9.11
C GLY A 45 -30.29 -28.18 -9.46
N ARG A 46 -30.07 -29.49 -9.56
CA ARG A 46 -29.01 -30.26 -10.27
C ARG A 46 -27.73 -29.52 -10.74
N VAL A 47 -26.60 -29.98 -10.22
CA VAL A 47 -25.24 -29.70 -10.69
C VAL A 47 -25.01 -30.31 -12.07
N GLY A 48 -24.67 -29.49 -13.06
CA GLY A 48 -24.04 -29.91 -14.31
C GLY A 48 -22.59 -29.43 -14.35
N PRO A 49 -21.63 -30.21 -14.88
CA PRO A 49 -20.24 -29.77 -14.97
C PRO A 49 -20.03 -28.91 -16.21
N SER A 50 -18.97 -28.10 -16.15
CA SER A 50 -18.32 -27.32 -17.22
C SER A 50 -18.89 -25.93 -17.55
N SER A 51 -18.12 -24.90 -17.15
CA SER A 51 -17.84 -23.78 -18.05
C SER A 51 -16.51 -23.12 -17.67
N HIS A 52 -15.50 -23.38 -18.51
CA HIS A 52 -14.44 -22.47 -18.92
C HIS A 52 -13.72 -21.66 -17.83
N ALA A 53 -12.54 -22.16 -17.44
CA ALA A 53 -11.47 -21.30 -16.97
C ALA A 53 -11.16 -20.26 -18.07
N ILE A 54 -11.74 -19.06 -17.94
CA ILE A 54 -11.25 -17.89 -18.65
C ILE A 54 -9.84 -17.65 -18.09
N MET A 55 -8.83 -18.12 -18.82
CA MET A 55 -7.46 -17.64 -18.64
C MET A 55 -7.51 -16.14 -18.89
N ASP A 56 -7.55 -15.35 -17.82
CA ASP A 56 -7.55 -13.90 -17.88
C ASP A 56 -6.21 -13.48 -18.51
N GLN A 57 -6.26 -13.06 -19.78
CA GLN A 57 -5.08 -12.61 -20.51
C GLN A 57 -4.55 -11.36 -19.77
N LYS A 58 -3.30 -11.41 -19.30
CA LYS A 58 -2.68 -10.29 -18.58
C LYS A 58 -2.68 -9.03 -19.46
N ASP A 59 -3.52 -8.06 -19.12
CA ASP A 59 -3.55 -6.73 -19.74
C ASP A 59 -2.39 -5.90 -19.18
N ILE A 60 -1.36 -5.66 -20.00
CA ILE A 60 -0.13 -4.97 -19.60
C ILE A 60 -0.03 -3.66 -20.39
N ILE A 61 0.28 -2.57 -19.71
CA ILE A 61 0.63 -1.29 -20.31
C ILE A 61 2.10 -1.00 -19.99
N THR A 62 2.94 -0.95 -21.01
CA THR A 62 4.37 -0.66 -20.83
C THR A 62 4.59 0.82 -20.63
N ILE A 63 5.18 1.23 -19.50
CA ILE A 63 5.54 2.63 -19.23
C ILE A 63 7.05 2.70 -19.00
N SER A 64 7.80 3.32 -19.94
CA SER A 64 9.26 3.45 -19.86
C SER A 64 9.95 2.09 -19.60
N GLN A 65 9.59 1.07 -20.39
CA GLN A 65 10.00 -0.35 -20.29
C GLN A 65 9.42 -1.15 -19.10
N PHE A 66 8.74 -0.52 -18.14
CA PHE A 66 8.10 -1.28 -17.06
C PHE A 66 6.80 -1.91 -17.55
N PRO A 67 6.61 -3.23 -17.45
CA PRO A 67 5.35 -3.88 -17.74
C PRO A 67 4.40 -3.68 -16.56
N ILE A 68 3.51 -2.69 -16.65
CA ILE A 68 2.56 -2.39 -15.57
C ILE A 68 1.24 -3.08 -15.87
N GLU A 69 0.78 -3.91 -14.94
CA GLU A 69 -0.47 -4.65 -15.06
C GLU A 69 -1.68 -3.71 -14.89
N SER A 70 -2.58 -3.77 -15.87
CA SER A 70 -3.83 -3.02 -15.93
C SER A 70 -4.97 -3.93 -15.46
N THR A 71 -5.26 -3.86 -14.16
CA THR A 71 -6.23 -4.74 -13.49
C THR A 71 -7.15 -3.96 -12.54
N THR A 72 -8.06 -4.66 -11.88
CA THR A 72 -8.96 -4.11 -10.86
C THR A 72 -8.51 -4.52 -9.46
N GLN A 73 -8.97 -3.80 -8.43
CA GLN A 73 -8.69 -4.15 -7.04
C GLN A 73 -9.15 -5.58 -6.71
N GLN A 74 -10.32 -5.98 -7.25
CA GLN A 74 -10.90 -7.31 -7.05
C GLN A 74 -10.04 -8.42 -7.67
N GLN A 75 -9.64 -8.27 -8.93
CA GLN A 75 -8.79 -9.24 -9.62
C GLN A 75 -7.41 -9.36 -8.96
N LEU A 76 -6.80 -8.23 -8.61
CA LEU A 76 -5.50 -8.22 -7.93
C LEU A 76 -5.58 -8.87 -6.54
N ALA A 77 -6.60 -8.54 -5.75
CA ALA A 77 -6.78 -9.14 -4.43
C ALA A 77 -6.99 -10.65 -4.52
N ARG A 78 -7.86 -11.10 -5.44
CA ARG A 78 -8.07 -12.54 -5.69
C ARG A 78 -6.77 -13.25 -6.00
N ARG A 79 -5.98 -12.72 -6.95
CA ARG A 79 -4.69 -13.32 -7.33
C ARG A 79 -3.70 -13.42 -6.17
N LEU A 80 -3.65 -12.41 -5.29
CA LEU A 80 -2.77 -12.44 -4.12
C LEU A 80 -3.26 -13.45 -3.08
N LEU A 81 -4.57 -13.54 -2.86
CA LEU A 81 -5.14 -14.53 -1.95
C LEU A 81 -4.95 -15.95 -2.46
N ASP A 82 -5.15 -16.19 -3.77
CA ASP A 82 -4.85 -17.46 -4.43
C ASP A 82 -3.36 -17.82 -4.25
N ALA A 83 -2.44 -16.85 -4.28
CA ALA A 83 -1.01 -17.08 -4.02
C ALA A 83 -0.75 -17.51 -2.57
N VAL A 84 -1.48 -16.96 -1.59
CA VAL A 84 -1.41 -17.42 -0.20
C VAL A 84 -1.89 -18.86 -0.07
N GLU A 85 -3.02 -19.20 -0.70
CA GLU A 85 -3.59 -20.56 -0.66
C GLU A 85 -2.68 -21.60 -1.33
N THR A 86 -2.13 -21.26 -2.49
CA THR A 86 -1.23 -22.14 -3.27
C THR A 86 0.23 -22.09 -2.82
N LYS A 87 0.50 -21.38 -1.71
CA LYS A 87 1.84 -21.18 -1.13
C LYS A 87 2.86 -20.61 -2.12
N GLN A 88 2.40 -19.84 -3.09
CA GLN A 88 3.25 -19.10 -4.02
C GLN A 88 3.69 -17.78 -3.40
N GLN A 89 4.84 -17.29 -3.87
CA GLN A 89 5.35 -15.98 -3.47
C GLN A 89 5.07 -14.96 -4.57
N VAL A 90 4.63 -13.76 -4.17
CA VAL A 90 4.37 -12.61 -5.02
C VAL A 90 5.01 -11.38 -4.41
N MET A 91 5.81 -10.68 -5.21
CA MET A 91 6.29 -9.33 -4.93
C MET A 91 5.35 -8.33 -5.62
N LEU A 92 4.70 -7.46 -4.85
CA LEU A 92 3.80 -6.45 -5.39
C LEU A 92 4.35 -5.05 -5.12
N PHE A 93 4.63 -4.31 -6.21
CA PHE A 93 5.06 -2.92 -6.14
C PHE A 93 4.10 -1.98 -6.86
N PHE A 94 3.87 -0.83 -6.24
CA PHE A 94 3.02 0.24 -6.73
C PHE A 94 3.85 1.20 -7.59
N ALA A 95 3.74 1.06 -8.91
CA ALA A 95 4.43 1.88 -9.88
C ALA A 95 3.84 3.29 -9.87
N ASN A 96 4.57 4.22 -9.25
CA ASN A 96 4.35 5.66 -9.36
C ASN A 96 5.50 6.31 -10.15
N THR A 97 5.39 7.61 -10.45
CA THR A 97 6.42 8.32 -11.25
C THR A 97 7.82 8.22 -10.65
N ASN A 98 7.93 8.21 -9.32
CA ASN A 98 9.21 8.10 -8.62
C ASN A 98 9.81 6.70 -8.72
N LEU A 99 8.98 5.64 -8.69
CA LEU A 99 9.43 4.27 -8.95
C LEU A 99 9.95 4.13 -10.38
N VAL A 100 9.27 4.68 -11.38
CA VAL A 100 9.72 4.59 -12.77
C VAL A 100 11.07 5.30 -12.99
N VAL A 101 11.28 6.44 -12.32
CA VAL A 101 12.54 7.20 -12.44
C VAL A 101 13.69 6.56 -11.65
N LYS A 102 13.48 6.25 -10.36
CA LYS A 102 14.54 5.81 -9.44
C LYS A 102 14.68 4.29 -9.34
N GLY A 103 13.62 3.56 -9.70
CA GLY A 103 13.54 2.11 -9.61
C GLY A 103 14.00 1.37 -10.86
N ARG A 104 14.78 2.00 -11.76
CA ARG A 104 15.24 1.37 -13.01
C ARG A 104 15.98 0.05 -12.82
N PHE A 105 16.62 -0.18 -11.67
CA PHE A 105 17.24 -1.46 -11.33
C PHE A 105 16.24 -2.64 -11.34
N LEU A 106 14.94 -2.36 -11.14
CA LEU A 106 13.88 -3.38 -11.20
C LEU A 106 13.65 -3.93 -12.59
N LEU A 107 14.06 -3.23 -13.65
CA LEU A 107 13.90 -3.73 -15.03
C LEU A 107 14.65 -5.05 -15.27
N ALA A 108 15.74 -5.29 -14.55
CA ALA A 108 16.43 -6.58 -14.60
C ALA A 108 15.62 -7.74 -13.99
N HIS A 109 14.57 -7.43 -13.23
CA HIS A 109 13.75 -8.37 -12.47
C HIS A 109 12.33 -8.49 -13.03
N THR A 110 11.92 -7.69 -14.02
CA THR A 110 10.55 -7.71 -14.58
C THR A 110 10.21 -8.98 -15.36
N ALA A 111 11.21 -9.83 -15.66
CA ALA A 111 10.99 -11.16 -16.21
C ALA A 111 10.58 -12.19 -15.14
N ASP A 112 10.76 -11.89 -13.85
CA ASP A 112 10.34 -12.77 -12.75
C ASP A 112 8.81 -12.78 -12.67
N PRO A 113 8.14 -13.95 -12.83
CA PRO A 113 6.69 -14.03 -12.81
C PRO A 113 6.08 -13.71 -11.43
N ALA A 114 6.88 -13.77 -10.36
CA ALA A 114 6.46 -13.37 -9.01
C ALA A 114 6.41 -11.84 -8.85
N LEU A 115 7.05 -11.05 -9.74
CA LEU A 115 7.04 -9.60 -9.67
C LEU A 115 5.81 -9.02 -10.37
N LEU A 116 4.95 -8.36 -9.59
CA LEU A 116 3.80 -7.60 -10.07
C LEU A 116 4.02 -6.11 -9.87
N LEU A 117 3.90 -5.37 -10.97
CA LEU A 117 3.89 -3.92 -10.98
C LEU A 117 2.48 -3.45 -11.32
N VAL A 118 1.86 -2.69 -10.43
CA VAL A 118 0.51 -2.13 -10.64
C VAL A 118 0.57 -0.61 -10.58
N ASN A 119 -0.35 0.07 -11.26
CA ASN A 119 -0.33 1.52 -11.34
C ASN A 119 -0.72 2.18 -10.00
N ASP A 120 0.03 3.22 -9.62
CA ASP A 120 -0.28 4.07 -8.49
C ASP A 120 -0.23 5.55 -8.87
N GLY A 121 -1.41 6.16 -8.83
CA GLY A 121 -1.59 7.60 -8.99
C GLY A 121 -1.72 8.07 -10.44
N VAL A 122 -2.05 9.35 -10.57
CA VAL A 122 -2.46 9.98 -11.83
C VAL A 122 -1.34 10.05 -12.86
N GLY A 123 -0.09 10.17 -12.43
CA GLY A 123 1.04 10.31 -13.35
C GLY A 123 1.15 9.13 -14.33
N LEU A 124 0.85 7.92 -13.85
CA LEU A 124 0.86 6.72 -14.68
C LEU A 124 -0.33 6.69 -15.64
N ASP A 125 -1.53 7.09 -15.20
CA ASP A 125 -2.69 7.19 -16.08
C ASP A 125 -2.51 8.24 -17.18
N ILE A 126 -1.87 9.37 -16.86
CA ILE A 126 -1.52 10.39 -17.87
C ILE A 126 -0.53 9.80 -18.87
N ALA A 127 0.53 9.14 -18.40
CA ALA A 127 1.52 8.52 -19.27
C ALA A 127 0.91 7.42 -20.16
N ALA A 128 0.05 6.56 -19.60
CA ALA A 128 -0.67 5.54 -20.36
C ALA A 128 -1.55 6.17 -21.45
N LYS A 129 -2.33 7.21 -21.11
CA LYS A 129 -3.17 7.90 -22.09
C LYS A 129 -2.33 8.56 -23.20
N LEU A 130 -1.20 9.17 -22.84
CA LEU A 130 -0.32 9.88 -23.77
C LEU A 130 0.43 8.91 -24.72
N LEU A 131 0.93 7.80 -24.20
CA LEU A 131 1.77 6.85 -24.95
C LEU A 131 0.93 5.84 -25.74
N HIS A 132 -0.17 5.36 -25.14
CA HIS A 132 -0.97 4.22 -25.62
C HIS A 132 -2.43 4.58 -25.94
N GLY A 133 -2.87 5.82 -25.72
CA GLY A 133 -4.24 6.25 -26.01
C GLY A 133 -5.32 5.73 -25.04
N ARG A 134 -4.95 4.95 -24.02
CA ARG A 134 -5.85 4.34 -23.03
C ARG A 134 -5.34 4.51 -21.61
N LYS A 135 -6.24 4.42 -20.62
CA LYS A 135 -5.91 4.47 -19.19
C LYS A 135 -5.84 3.06 -18.59
N PHE A 136 -5.31 2.95 -17.38
CA PHE A 136 -5.44 1.73 -16.58
C PHE A 136 -6.91 1.52 -16.19
N ARG A 137 -7.31 0.26 -15.95
CA ARG A 137 -8.69 -0.08 -15.58
C ARG A 137 -9.13 0.61 -14.28
N GLU A 138 -8.28 0.56 -13.26
CA GLU A 138 -8.50 1.21 -11.97
C GLU A 138 -7.21 1.88 -11.46
N ASN A 139 -7.33 2.76 -10.47
CA ASN A 139 -6.16 3.30 -9.76
C ASN A 139 -5.89 2.41 -8.54
N LEU A 140 -4.83 1.60 -8.62
CA LEU A 140 -4.51 0.58 -7.62
C LEU A 140 -3.57 1.15 -6.55
N ASN A 141 -3.82 2.38 -6.10
CA ASN A 141 -2.99 3.04 -5.11
C ASN A 141 -2.85 2.15 -3.85
N GLY A 142 -1.63 2.06 -3.31
CA GLY A 142 -1.35 1.15 -2.20
C GLY A 142 -2.12 1.50 -0.92
N THR A 143 -2.50 2.76 -0.76
CA THR A 143 -3.25 3.24 0.42
C THR A 143 -4.68 2.71 0.50
N ASP A 144 -5.35 2.50 -0.63
CA ASP A 144 -6.69 1.94 -0.69
C ASP A 144 -6.65 0.43 -0.92
N PHE A 145 -5.72 -0.04 -1.77
CA PHE A 145 -5.62 -1.46 -2.10
C PHE A 145 -5.20 -2.33 -0.90
N THR A 146 -4.23 -1.91 -0.10
CA THR A 146 -3.73 -2.74 1.01
C THR A 146 -4.80 -3.06 2.06
N PRO A 147 -5.58 -2.09 2.59
CA PRO A 147 -6.69 -2.43 3.50
C PRO A 147 -7.81 -3.19 2.80
N PHE A 148 -8.05 -2.96 1.50
CA PHE A 148 -9.00 -3.75 0.71
C PHE A 148 -8.58 -5.24 0.66
N LEU A 149 -7.33 -5.53 0.28
CA LEU A 149 -6.77 -6.88 0.25
C LEU A 149 -6.95 -7.60 1.59
N LEU A 150 -6.54 -6.95 2.68
CA LEU A 150 -6.61 -7.54 4.02
C LEU A 150 -8.06 -7.85 4.44
N ARG A 151 -9.02 -7.00 4.06
CA ARG A 151 -10.46 -7.22 4.34
C ARG A 151 -11.11 -8.28 3.45
N GLN A 152 -10.60 -8.49 2.24
CA GLN A 152 -11.13 -9.50 1.31
C GLN A 152 -10.65 -10.92 1.63
N SER A 153 -9.64 -11.07 2.50
CA SER A 153 -9.17 -12.39 2.88
C SER A 153 -10.26 -13.17 3.63
N PRO A 154 -10.54 -14.43 3.25
CA PRO A 154 -11.56 -15.25 3.92
C PRO A 154 -11.20 -15.58 5.38
N SER A 155 -9.92 -15.51 5.72
CA SER A 155 -9.40 -15.71 7.07
C SER A 155 -8.34 -14.64 7.38
N PRO A 156 -8.18 -14.19 8.64
CA PRO A 156 -7.18 -13.20 8.96
C PRO A 156 -5.76 -13.62 8.57
N LEU A 157 -5.06 -12.76 7.84
CA LEU A 157 -3.69 -12.96 7.36
C LEU A 157 -2.70 -12.54 8.45
N LYS A 158 -1.66 -13.35 8.64
CA LYS A 158 -0.54 -13.00 9.52
C LYS A 158 0.35 -11.96 8.84
N VAL A 159 0.34 -10.73 9.36
CA VAL A 159 1.05 -9.57 8.81
C VAL A 159 2.33 -9.29 9.60
N PHE A 160 3.45 -9.14 8.88
CA PHE A 160 4.69 -8.58 9.41
C PHE A 160 4.92 -7.19 8.81
N MET A 161 5.33 -6.23 9.63
CA MET A 161 5.48 -4.82 9.21
C MET A 161 6.93 -4.35 9.37
N ILE A 162 7.51 -3.79 8.32
CA ILE A 162 8.92 -3.35 8.28
C ILE A 162 8.98 -1.89 7.84
N GLY A 163 9.72 -1.05 8.55
CA GLY A 163 9.94 0.36 8.21
C GLY A 163 9.07 1.34 9.00
N GLY A 164 9.19 2.63 8.66
CA GLY A 164 8.61 3.72 9.45
C GLY A 164 9.37 3.98 10.75
N LYS A 165 8.96 5.05 11.44
CA LYS A 165 9.48 5.36 12.78
C LYS A 165 8.82 4.45 13.83
N PRO A 166 9.48 4.10 14.94
CA PRO A 166 8.93 3.21 15.96
C PRO A 166 7.52 3.59 16.44
N GLU A 167 7.29 4.87 16.73
CA GLU A 167 6.01 5.40 17.21
C GLU A 167 4.88 5.35 16.16
N VAL A 168 5.24 5.51 14.89
CA VAL A 168 4.31 5.40 13.75
C VAL A 168 3.97 3.94 13.52
N LEU A 169 4.98 3.07 13.53
CA LEU A 169 4.84 1.64 13.30
C LEU A 169 3.97 0.99 14.39
N ALA A 170 4.15 1.37 15.65
CA ALA A 170 3.33 0.87 16.76
C ALA A 170 1.84 1.20 16.58
N ARG A 171 1.52 2.46 16.23
CA ARG A 171 0.12 2.88 15.99
C ARG A 171 -0.46 2.24 14.73
N ALA A 172 0.33 2.11 13.67
CA ALA A 172 -0.09 1.43 12.45
C ALA A 172 -0.37 -0.06 12.71
N ALA A 173 0.45 -0.73 13.52
CA ALA A 173 0.21 -2.12 13.92
C ALA A 173 -1.09 -2.25 14.73
N GLU A 174 -1.39 -1.29 15.61
CA GLU A 174 -2.64 -1.29 16.37
C GLU A 174 -3.86 -1.09 15.47
N TYR A 175 -3.77 -0.22 14.47
CA TYR A 175 -4.80 -0.08 13.43
C TYR A 175 -5.04 -1.40 12.68
N VAL A 176 -3.98 -2.12 12.30
CA VAL A 176 -4.09 -3.41 11.61
C VAL A 176 -4.79 -4.45 12.50
N ARG A 177 -4.47 -4.50 13.80
CA ARG A 177 -5.11 -5.42 14.75
C ARG A 177 -6.58 -5.10 14.98
N THR A 178 -6.90 -3.84 15.25
CA THR A 178 -8.23 -3.44 15.74
C THR A 178 -9.21 -3.08 14.64
N VAL A 179 -8.76 -2.39 13.59
CA VAL A 179 -9.63 -1.86 12.52
C VAL A 179 -9.67 -2.79 11.31
N LEU A 180 -8.56 -3.45 10.99
CA LEU A 180 -8.51 -4.44 9.89
C LEU A 180 -8.72 -5.88 10.38
N GLY A 181 -8.64 -6.14 11.68
CA GLY A 181 -8.87 -7.46 12.26
C GLY A 181 -7.79 -8.49 11.90
N GLN A 182 -6.55 -8.05 11.65
CA GLN A 182 -5.46 -8.94 11.20
C GLN A 182 -4.42 -9.16 12.31
N PRO A 183 -3.91 -10.39 12.51
CA PRO A 183 -2.78 -10.65 13.39
C PRO A 183 -1.52 -9.95 12.89
N VAL A 184 -0.95 -9.05 13.69
CA VAL A 184 0.40 -8.52 13.46
C VAL A 184 1.40 -9.39 14.21
N VAL A 185 2.09 -10.26 13.48
CA VAL A 185 2.99 -11.30 14.02
C VAL A 185 4.44 -10.84 14.20
N GLY A 186 4.75 -9.62 13.77
CA GLY A 186 6.02 -8.98 14.04
C GLY A 186 6.12 -7.58 13.44
N VAL A 187 7.00 -6.77 14.03
CA VAL A 187 7.31 -5.42 13.58
C VAL A 187 8.81 -5.20 13.61
N CYS A 188 9.32 -4.40 12.67
CA CYS A 188 10.70 -3.95 12.63
C CYS A 188 10.74 -2.50 12.15
N ASP A 189 11.14 -1.56 12.99
CA ASP A 189 11.25 -0.15 12.58
C ASP A 189 12.39 0.03 11.56
N GLY A 190 12.30 1.11 10.78
CA GLY A 190 13.26 1.42 9.71
C GLY A 190 14.60 1.99 10.20
N TYR A 191 14.81 2.08 11.51
CA TYR A 191 15.98 2.73 12.12
C TYR A 191 16.83 1.70 12.85
N ASP A 192 16.58 1.49 14.14
CA ASP A 192 17.37 0.60 14.98
C ASP A 192 16.98 -0.87 14.72
N GLY A 193 15.72 -1.13 14.39
CA GLY A 193 15.24 -2.47 14.04
C GLY A 193 15.97 -3.07 12.82
N MET A 194 16.21 -2.26 11.79
CA MET A 194 16.95 -2.69 10.60
C MET A 194 18.46 -2.89 10.85
N ARG A 195 19.02 -2.29 11.91
CA ARG A 195 20.43 -2.49 12.30
C ARG A 195 20.64 -3.82 13.02
N GLN A 196 19.57 -4.37 13.60
CA GLN A 196 19.60 -5.69 14.21
C GLN A 196 19.58 -6.75 13.10
N GLY A 197 20.70 -7.46 12.94
CA GLY A 197 20.79 -8.61 12.04
C GLY A 197 19.72 -9.66 12.33
N GLY A 198 19.51 -10.59 11.40
CA GLY A 198 18.55 -11.68 11.58
C GLY A 198 17.09 -11.33 11.22
N LEU A 199 16.85 -10.25 10.44
CA LEU A 199 15.49 -9.81 10.12
C LEU A 199 14.70 -10.85 9.32
N VAL A 200 15.34 -11.49 8.34
CA VAL A 200 14.69 -12.53 7.52
C VAL A 200 14.28 -13.72 8.38
N GLU A 201 15.13 -14.12 9.30
CA GLU A 201 14.91 -15.22 10.24
C GLU A 201 13.74 -14.89 11.18
N ARG A 202 13.68 -13.65 11.70
CA ARG A 202 12.53 -13.19 12.50
C ARG A 202 11.23 -13.21 11.70
N VAL A 203 11.26 -12.75 10.44
CA VAL A 203 10.07 -12.76 9.57
C VAL A 203 9.61 -14.20 9.34
N ASN A 204 10.52 -15.11 9.00
CA ASN A 204 10.18 -16.51 8.75
C ASN A 204 9.66 -17.20 10.03
N ALA A 205 10.32 -17.00 11.17
CA ALA A 205 9.92 -17.59 12.45
C ALA A 205 8.54 -17.12 12.94
N SER A 206 8.11 -15.91 12.55
CA SER A 206 6.78 -15.39 12.88
C SER A 206 5.64 -16.10 12.14
N GLY A 207 5.94 -16.84 11.07
CA GLY A 207 4.94 -17.45 10.19
C GLY A 207 4.12 -16.42 9.41
N ALA A 208 4.71 -15.27 9.08
CA ALA A 208 4.06 -14.22 8.32
C ALA A 208 3.66 -14.71 6.91
N GLN A 209 2.44 -14.39 6.51
CA GLN A 209 1.94 -14.63 5.14
C GLN A 209 2.10 -13.36 4.29
N VAL A 210 2.00 -12.19 4.93
CA VAL A 210 2.12 -10.87 4.29
C VAL A 210 3.23 -10.08 4.97
N VAL A 211 4.17 -9.57 4.19
CA VAL A 211 5.23 -8.67 4.65
C VAL A 211 5.03 -7.31 3.99
N LEU A 212 4.74 -6.30 4.80
CA LEU A 212 4.57 -4.92 4.36
C LEU A 212 5.85 -4.13 4.65
N VAL A 213 6.47 -3.56 3.61
CA VAL A 213 7.74 -2.84 3.70
C VAL A 213 7.56 -1.36 3.36
N ALA A 214 7.81 -0.49 4.33
CA ALA A 214 7.59 0.95 4.32
C ALA A 214 8.91 1.73 4.47
N MET A 215 9.90 1.42 3.62
CA MET A 215 11.21 2.11 3.61
C MET A 215 11.32 3.19 2.53
N GLY A 216 10.30 3.32 1.67
CA GLY A 216 10.26 4.26 0.56
C GLY A 216 11.00 3.76 -0.68
N ASN A 217 10.64 4.30 -1.84
CA ASN A 217 11.29 3.94 -3.10
C ASN A 217 12.67 4.61 -3.21
N PRO A 218 13.71 3.91 -3.72
CA PRO A 218 13.72 2.52 -4.19
C PRO A 218 14.15 1.47 -3.14
N ILE A 219 14.37 1.89 -1.89
CA ILE A 219 14.99 1.06 -0.85
C ILE A 219 14.14 -0.17 -0.53
N GLN A 220 12.82 0.00 -0.40
CA GLN A 220 11.91 -1.10 -0.09
C GLN A 220 11.87 -2.16 -1.21
N GLU A 221 11.86 -1.74 -2.48
CA GLU A 221 11.83 -2.68 -3.61
C GLU A 221 13.15 -3.43 -3.71
N ARG A 222 14.27 -2.73 -3.50
CA ARG A 222 15.60 -3.35 -3.49
C ARG A 222 15.69 -4.41 -2.40
N TRP A 223 15.31 -4.05 -1.18
CA TRP A 223 15.34 -4.98 -0.06
C TRP A 223 14.46 -6.21 -0.31
N ILE A 224 13.23 -6.01 -0.82
CA ILE A 224 12.34 -7.13 -1.14
C ILE A 224 12.99 -8.05 -2.17
N VAL A 225 13.45 -7.51 -3.30
CA VAL A 225 14.06 -8.32 -4.38
C VAL A 225 15.30 -9.08 -3.89
N GLU A 226 16.16 -8.43 -3.11
CA GLU A 226 17.39 -9.02 -2.58
C GLU A 226 17.12 -10.16 -1.58
N HIS A 227 16.03 -10.07 -0.80
CA HIS A 227 15.72 -11.05 0.26
C HIS A 227 14.59 -12.02 -0.10
N ARG A 228 13.93 -11.87 -1.25
CA ARG A 228 12.72 -12.65 -1.60
C ARG A 228 12.95 -14.16 -1.57
N ALA A 229 14.11 -14.62 -2.03
CA ALA A 229 14.47 -16.04 -2.05
C ALA A 229 14.64 -16.65 -0.64
N ALA A 230 15.01 -15.82 0.35
CA ALA A 230 15.19 -16.26 1.73
C ALA A 230 13.91 -16.08 2.58
N LEU A 231 12.97 -15.25 2.14
CA LEU A 231 11.68 -15.03 2.79
C LEU A 231 10.69 -16.14 2.44
N GLN A 232 9.96 -16.64 3.45
CA GLN A 232 8.95 -17.68 3.29
C GLN A 232 7.52 -17.12 3.15
N ALA A 233 7.34 -15.81 3.35
CA ALA A 233 6.05 -15.16 3.20
C ALA A 233 5.55 -15.19 1.74
N ASN A 234 4.23 -15.26 1.58
CA ASN A 234 3.56 -15.36 0.28
C ASN A 234 3.47 -14.00 -0.42
N ILE A 235 3.20 -12.94 0.33
CA ILE A 235 3.00 -11.60 -0.24
C ILE A 235 4.06 -10.67 0.32
N LEU A 236 4.90 -10.12 -0.56
CA LEU A 236 5.92 -9.12 -0.24
C LEU A 236 5.53 -7.78 -0.90
N MET A 237 5.15 -6.79 -0.11
CA MET A 237 4.60 -5.52 -0.61
C MET A 237 5.44 -4.33 -0.22
N GLY A 238 5.87 -3.54 -1.21
CA GLY A 238 6.42 -2.22 -0.99
C GLY A 238 5.31 -1.19 -0.81
N VAL A 239 5.04 -0.74 0.42
CA VAL A 239 3.86 0.10 0.74
C VAL A 239 4.17 1.58 0.93
N GLY A 240 5.45 1.98 0.95
CA GLY A 240 5.84 3.38 1.08
C GLY A 240 5.32 4.01 2.37
N ALA A 241 4.63 5.14 2.27
CA ALA A 241 4.14 5.92 3.42
C ALA A 241 2.82 5.39 4.03
N LEU A 242 2.46 4.13 3.79
CA LEU A 242 1.18 3.55 4.24
C LEU A 242 1.01 3.63 5.77
N PHE A 243 2.09 3.36 6.51
CA PHE A 243 2.03 3.35 7.98
C PHE A 243 1.74 4.74 8.56
N ASP A 244 2.21 5.83 7.93
CA ASP A 244 1.87 7.20 8.33
C ASP A 244 0.34 7.46 8.24
N PHE A 245 -0.35 6.86 7.26
CA PHE A 245 -1.79 7.00 7.12
C PHE A 245 -2.55 6.17 8.16
N TRP A 246 -2.09 4.94 8.44
CA TRP A 246 -2.71 4.09 9.46
C TRP A 246 -2.49 4.59 10.88
N ALA A 247 -1.34 5.23 11.14
CA ALA A 247 -1.04 5.88 12.41
C ALA A 247 -1.82 7.18 12.64
N GLY A 248 -2.46 7.74 11.59
CA GLY A 248 -3.19 9.00 11.66
C GLY A 248 -2.32 10.26 11.55
N ASP A 249 -1.01 10.12 11.34
CA ASP A 249 -0.07 11.25 11.27
C ASP A 249 -0.19 12.05 9.97
N LYS A 250 -0.71 11.43 8.91
CA LYS A 250 -1.00 12.12 7.65
C LYS A 250 -2.49 12.09 7.36
N PRO A 251 -3.17 13.25 7.36
CA PRO A 251 -4.56 13.30 6.96
C PRO A 251 -4.69 12.81 5.51
N ARG A 252 -5.65 11.91 5.27
CA ARG A 252 -6.04 11.57 3.89
C ARG A 252 -6.60 12.84 3.24
N ALA A 253 -6.31 13.03 1.95
CA ALA A 253 -6.90 14.16 1.23
C ALA A 253 -8.42 14.08 1.30
N PRO A 254 -9.15 15.21 1.38
CA PRO A 254 -10.62 15.16 1.41
C PRO A 254 -11.17 14.41 0.19
N ARG A 255 -12.34 13.79 0.33
CA ARG A 255 -12.95 12.96 -0.73
C ARG A 255 -13.06 13.67 -2.08
N LEU A 256 -13.31 14.98 -2.07
CA LEU A 256 -13.33 15.77 -3.29
C LEU A 256 -11.99 15.73 -4.03
N PHE A 257 -10.87 15.89 -3.31
CA PHE A 257 -9.52 15.79 -3.88
C PHE A 257 -9.19 14.36 -4.33
N GLN A 258 -9.64 13.33 -3.61
CA GLN A 258 -9.47 11.94 -4.05
C GLN A 258 -10.24 11.66 -5.36
N ARG A 259 -11.52 12.08 -5.43
CA ARG A 259 -12.36 11.92 -6.64
C ARG A 259 -11.81 12.70 -7.83
N LEU A 260 -11.30 13.91 -7.61
CA LEU A 260 -10.63 14.72 -8.63
C LEU A 260 -9.21 14.22 -8.94
N ARG A 261 -8.73 13.19 -8.24
CA ARG A 261 -7.38 12.65 -8.32
C ARG A 261 -6.28 13.72 -8.06
N LEU A 262 -6.60 14.71 -7.24
CA LEU A 262 -5.75 15.80 -6.80
C LEU A 262 -5.07 15.54 -5.44
N GLU A 263 -5.01 14.29 -4.99
CA GLU A 263 -4.30 13.91 -3.76
C GLU A 263 -2.85 14.38 -3.75
N TRP A 264 -2.21 14.37 -4.92
CA TRP A 264 -0.85 14.85 -5.10
C TRP A 264 -0.73 16.35 -4.80
N LEU A 265 -1.75 17.15 -5.15
CA LEU A 265 -1.80 18.60 -4.90
C LEU A 265 -2.04 18.88 -3.41
N TYR A 266 -2.93 18.11 -2.77
CA TYR A 266 -3.14 18.19 -1.33
C TYR A 266 -1.86 17.82 -0.56
N ARG A 267 -1.16 16.74 -0.96
CA ARG A 267 0.13 16.38 -0.35
C ARG A 267 1.18 17.46 -0.59
N LEU A 268 1.23 18.06 -1.79
CA LEU A 268 2.14 19.16 -2.10
C LEU A 268 1.91 20.36 -1.17
N SER A 269 0.67 20.69 -0.82
CA SER A 269 0.39 21.74 0.16
C SER A 269 0.88 21.41 1.58
N LEU A 270 0.96 20.12 1.94
CA LEU A 270 1.42 19.67 3.27
C LEU A 270 2.94 19.51 3.36
N GLU A 271 3.60 19.02 2.31
CA GLU A 271 5.05 18.79 2.28
C GLU A 271 5.71 19.50 1.08
N PRO A 272 5.58 20.84 0.92
CA PRO A 272 5.98 21.54 -0.30
C PRO A 272 7.46 21.39 -0.60
N ARG A 273 8.35 21.58 0.38
CA ARG A 273 9.81 21.48 0.18
C ARG A 273 10.26 20.10 -0.33
N ARG A 274 9.66 19.03 0.21
CA ARG A 274 10.01 17.65 -0.16
C ARG A 274 9.42 17.28 -1.52
N LEU A 275 8.19 17.71 -1.79
CA LEU A 275 7.44 17.31 -2.98
C LEU A 275 7.74 18.19 -4.20
N LEU A 276 8.16 19.45 -4.02
CA LEU A 276 8.52 20.34 -5.14
C LEU A 276 9.57 19.71 -6.05
N ARG A 277 10.66 19.12 -5.49
CA ARG A 277 11.68 18.43 -6.29
C ARG A 277 11.11 17.21 -7.04
N ARG A 278 10.16 16.50 -6.43
CA ARG A 278 9.48 15.34 -7.04
C ARG A 278 8.53 15.77 -8.16
N TYR A 279 7.87 16.93 -8.05
CA TYR A 279 6.92 17.40 -9.05
C TYR A 279 7.54 18.27 -10.15
N THR A 280 8.77 18.77 -9.98
CA THR A 280 9.49 19.47 -11.04
C THR A 280 10.44 18.53 -11.77
N TRP A 281 11.57 18.19 -11.14
CA TRP A 281 12.64 17.44 -11.77
C TRP A 281 12.25 16.00 -12.08
N ASP A 282 11.69 15.27 -11.10
CA ASP A 282 11.39 13.85 -11.32
C ASP A 282 10.27 13.67 -12.36
N ILE A 283 9.32 14.62 -12.49
CA ILE A 283 8.30 14.58 -13.57
C ILE A 283 8.93 14.85 -14.94
N LEU A 284 9.83 15.83 -15.06
CA LEU A 284 10.52 16.09 -16.33
C LEU A 284 11.36 14.89 -16.77
N VAL A 285 12.09 14.28 -15.83
CA VAL A 285 12.86 13.06 -16.10
C VAL A 285 11.92 11.90 -16.46
N PHE A 286 10.81 11.73 -15.74
CA PHE A 286 9.80 10.71 -16.03
C PHE A 286 9.23 10.85 -17.44
N LEU A 287 8.81 12.05 -17.84
CA LEU A 287 8.28 12.31 -19.19
C LEU A 287 9.35 12.05 -20.25
N ARG A 288 10.58 12.53 -20.04
CA ARG A 288 11.71 12.25 -20.95
C ARG A 288 11.95 10.75 -21.11
N LEU A 289 11.91 9.98 -20.02
CA LEU A 289 12.05 8.53 -20.05
C LEU A 289 10.91 7.86 -20.81
N CYS A 290 9.67 8.31 -20.59
CA CYS A 290 8.49 7.82 -21.31
C CYS A 290 8.60 8.03 -22.81
N PHE A 291 9.09 9.19 -23.27
CA PHE A 291 9.29 9.46 -24.69
C PHE A 291 10.51 8.74 -25.28
N LYS A 292 11.60 8.61 -24.51
CA LYS A 292 12.82 7.92 -24.96
C LYS A 292 12.61 6.42 -25.14
N TYR A 293 11.78 5.82 -24.29
CA TYR A 293 11.57 4.37 -24.21
C TYR A 293 10.10 4.01 -24.45
N ARG A 294 9.52 4.63 -25.48
CA ARG A 294 8.14 4.39 -25.92
C ARG A 294 7.97 2.99 -26.50
#